data_AF-A0A6P2LY46-F1
#
_entry.id   AF-A0A6P2LY46-F1
#
_cell.length_a   1.000
_cell.length_b   1.000
_cell.length_c   1.000
_cell.angle_alpha   90.00
_cell.angle_beta   90.00
_cell.angle_gamma   90.00
#
_symmetry.space_group_name_H-M   'P 1'
#
loop_
_entity.id
_entity.type
_entity.pdbx_description
1 polymer ?
#
loop_
_entity_poly.entity_id
_entity_poly.type
_entity_poly.pdbx_seq_one_letter_code
_entity_poly.pdbx_strand_id
1 'polypeptide(L)'
;MKIDNEELQAVSAVAMETPPYAAPRYAAIGGEYKAVPKERLRAAGWKITKTMPPVTQVVPDTWVDMETGEIITKLEARKRGIKLPGARSTSEKALALGERLAGCTPSERPFVRYLLEMRNHRGGLIRPLRDLLDLWIARECPGIRSTDKARKQKQLQSIIERRKLMVSDVTMAKDLQVLNPNITKQGILEEGATAYAKWAARPRP
;
A
#
# COMPACT_ATOMS: atom_id res chain seq x y z
N MET A 1 -37.97 -6.34 -23.60
CA MET A 1 -36.68 -5.94 -24.19
C MET A 1 -35.89 -7.20 -24.46
N LYS A 2 -35.65 -7.55 -25.72
CA LYS A 2 -34.72 -8.61 -26.10
C LYS A 2 -33.35 -7.94 -26.18
N ILE A 3 -32.40 -8.40 -25.37
CA ILE A 3 -31.02 -7.92 -25.42
C ILE A 3 -30.33 -8.80 -26.46
N ASP A 4 -29.88 -8.20 -27.53
CA ASP A 4 -29.30 -8.88 -28.69
C ASP A 4 -27.97 -9.54 -28.31
N ASN A 5 -27.86 -10.82 -28.69
CA ASN A 5 -26.79 -11.74 -28.32
C ASN A 5 -25.45 -11.43 -29.02
N GLU A 6 -25.40 -10.38 -29.83
CA GLU A 6 -24.23 -9.97 -30.63
C GLU A 6 -23.27 -9.09 -29.83
N GLU A 7 -23.75 -8.29 -28.87
CA GLU A 7 -22.87 -7.50 -27.99
C GLU A 7 -22.07 -8.38 -27.02
N LEU A 8 -22.59 -9.56 -26.66
CA LEU A 8 -21.89 -10.51 -25.78
C LEU A 8 -20.72 -11.22 -26.49
N GLN A 9 -20.78 -11.40 -27.81
CA GLN A 9 -19.67 -11.99 -28.57
C GLN A 9 -18.55 -10.98 -28.84
N ALA A 10 -18.87 -9.70 -29.02
CA ALA A 10 -17.87 -8.64 -29.15
C ALA A 10 -17.03 -8.47 -27.86
N VAL A 11 -17.65 -8.63 -26.68
CA VAL A 11 -16.93 -8.59 -25.39
C VAL A 11 -16.09 -9.86 -25.17
N SER A 12 -16.51 -11.00 -25.73
CA SER A 12 -15.75 -12.26 -25.67
C SER A 12 -14.52 -12.27 -26.57
N ALA A 13 -14.57 -11.62 -27.74
CA ALA A 13 -13.45 -11.61 -28.69
C ALA A 13 -12.29 -10.71 -28.24
N VAL A 14 -12.55 -9.66 -27.44
CA VAL A 14 -11.51 -8.78 -26.87
C VAL A 14 -10.82 -9.42 -25.65
N ALA A 15 -11.34 -10.55 -25.14
CA ALA A 15 -10.78 -11.25 -23.99
C ALA A 15 -9.62 -12.20 -24.33
N MET A 16 -9.24 -12.38 -25.60
CA MET A 16 -8.25 -13.39 -26.01
C MET A 16 -6.86 -12.90 -26.42
N GLU A 17 -6.51 -11.62 -26.29
CA GLU A 17 -5.14 -11.15 -26.60
C GLU A 17 -4.54 -10.20 -25.56
N THR A 18 -4.65 -10.55 -24.28
CA THR A 18 -3.66 -10.08 -23.30
C THR A 18 -2.75 -11.25 -22.94
N PRO A 19 -1.46 -11.24 -23.33
CA PRO A 19 -0.56 -12.33 -22.99
C PRO A 19 -0.51 -12.47 -21.47
N PRO A 20 -0.48 -13.71 -20.95
CA PRO A 20 -0.31 -13.94 -19.53
C PRO A 20 1.07 -13.41 -19.14
N TYR A 21 1.07 -12.35 -18.32
CA TYR A 21 2.19 -12.01 -17.45
C TYR A 21 3.56 -11.91 -18.14
N ALA A 22 3.87 -10.73 -18.70
CA ALA A 22 5.28 -10.39 -18.87
C ALA A 22 5.92 -10.34 -17.46
N ALA A 23 6.70 -11.38 -17.13
CA ALA A 23 7.58 -11.35 -15.97
C ALA A 23 8.39 -10.04 -16.01
N PRO A 24 8.67 -9.42 -14.86
CA PRO A 24 9.47 -8.21 -14.85
C PRO A 24 10.78 -8.49 -15.59
N ARG A 25 11.03 -7.74 -16.66
CA ARG A 25 12.22 -7.91 -17.52
C ARG A 25 13.51 -7.99 -16.71
N TYR A 26 13.58 -7.33 -15.56
CA TYR A 26 14.73 -7.40 -14.66
C TYR A 26 14.38 -8.12 -13.35
N ALA A 27 15.08 -9.20 -13.04
CA ALA A 27 14.97 -9.94 -11.78
C ALA A 27 16.23 -9.75 -10.93
N ALA A 28 16.09 -9.51 -9.63
CA ALA A 28 17.24 -9.37 -8.74
C ALA A 28 17.90 -10.74 -8.48
N ILE A 29 19.22 -10.85 -8.66
CA ILE A 29 19.98 -12.09 -8.42
C ILE A 29 20.86 -11.97 -7.17
N GLY A 30 21.56 -10.86 -7.01
CA GLY A 30 22.46 -10.61 -5.88
C GLY A 30 21.97 -9.45 -5.02
N GLY A 31 22.61 -9.31 -3.85
CA GLY A 31 22.40 -8.15 -3.00
C GLY A 31 23.38 -8.06 -1.85
N GLU A 32 23.63 -6.83 -1.43
CA GLU A 32 24.44 -6.52 -0.25
C GLU A 32 23.59 -6.67 1.02
N TYR A 33 24.13 -7.37 2.02
CA TYR A 33 23.52 -7.41 3.35
C TYR A 33 23.84 -6.12 4.09
N LYS A 34 22.81 -5.32 4.37
CA LYS A 34 22.93 -4.10 5.19
C LYS A 34 22.24 -4.28 6.51
N ALA A 35 22.92 -3.97 7.61
CA ALA A 35 22.30 -3.94 8.92
C ALA A 35 21.28 -2.80 8.97
N VAL A 36 20.06 -3.11 9.42
CA VAL A 36 19.03 -2.10 9.67
C VAL A 36 19.40 -1.37 10.97
N PRO A 37 19.45 -0.02 10.97
CA PRO A 37 19.78 0.75 12.18
C PRO A 37 18.84 0.42 13.34
N LYS A 38 19.40 0.28 14.55
CA LYS A 38 18.61 -0.03 15.77
C LYS A 38 17.56 1.04 16.06
N GLU A 39 17.86 2.31 15.78
CA GLU A 39 16.91 3.42 15.95
C GLU A 39 15.67 3.25 15.08
N ARG A 40 15.88 2.84 13.82
CA ARG A 40 14.82 2.57 12.85
C ARG A 40 13.91 1.43 13.32
N LEU A 41 14.51 0.35 13.82
CA LEU A 41 13.78 -0.77 14.40
C LEU A 41 12.98 -0.36 15.65
N ARG A 42 13.56 0.46 16.55
CA ARG A 42 12.85 0.99 17.73
C ARG A 42 11.67 1.87 17.32
N ALA A 43 11.87 2.75 16.36
CA ALA A 43 10.82 3.62 15.82
C ALA A 43 9.69 2.78 15.19
N ALA A 44 10.00 1.64 14.57
CA ALA A 44 9.00 0.70 14.07
C ALA A 44 8.32 -0.14 15.19
N GLY A 45 8.64 0.10 16.46
CA GLY A 45 8.03 -0.57 17.61
C GLY A 45 8.70 -1.89 18.02
N TRP A 46 9.89 -2.20 17.50
CA TRP A 46 10.62 -3.41 17.89
C TRP A 46 11.25 -3.25 19.27
N LYS A 47 11.12 -4.29 20.10
CA LYS A 47 11.80 -4.37 21.39
C LYS A 47 13.24 -4.83 21.17
N ILE A 48 14.17 -3.87 21.13
CA ILE A 48 15.58 -4.16 20.91
C ILE A 48 16.29 -4.33 22.25
N THR A 49 16.77 -5.54 22.52
CA THR A 49 17.67 -5.84 23.64
C THR A 49 19.14 -5.70 23.22
N LYS A 50 20.04 -5.52 24.19
CA LYS A 50 21.49 -5.39 23.92
C LYS A 50 22.07 -6.65 23.26
N THR A 51 21.51 -7.82 23.54
CA THR A 51 21.95 -9.14 23.06
C THR A 51 21.30 -9.55 21.73
N MET A 52 20.41 -8.74 21.17
CA MET A 52 19.70 -9.08 19.94
C MET A 52 20.67 -9.07 18.74
N PRO A 53 20.68 -10.12 17.89
CA PRO A 53 21.47 -10.13 16.67
C PRO A 53 21.00 -9.03 15.70
N PRO A 54 21.90 -8.49 14.86
CA PRO A 54 21.54 -7.44 13.92
C PRO A 54 20.54 -7.95 12.87
N VAL A 55 19.46 -7.21 12.66
CA VAL A 55 18.53 -7.46 11.55
C VAL A 55 19.19 -6.98 10.27
N THR A 56 19.44 -7.89 9.35
CA THR A 56 20.01 -7.58 8.04
C THR A 56 18.91 -7.51 6.99
N GLN A 57 19.03 -6.55 6.07
CA GLN A 57 18.22 -6.48 4.86
C GLN A 57 19.12 -6.76 3.65
N VAL A 58 18.62 -7.55 2.71
CA VAL A 58 19.26 -7.74 1.41
C VAL A 58 18.84 -6.60 0.51
N VAL A 59 19.79 -5.73 0.15
CA VAL A 59 19.57 -4.66 -0.81
C VAL A 59 20.11 -5.14 -2.16
N PRO A 60 19.24 -5.36 -3.17
CA PRO A 60 19.72 -5.85 -4.44
C PRO A 60 20.68 -4.86 -5.10
N ASP A 61 21.78 -5.39 -5.60
CA ASP A 61 22.90 -4.67 -6.23
C ASP A 61 23.03 -5.02 -7.73
N THR A 62 22.53 -6.19 -8.10
CA THR A 62 22.62 -6.82 -9.41
C THR A 62 21.26 -7.37 -9.83
N TRP A 63 20.95 -7.17 -11.11
CA TRP A 63 19.73 -7.66 -11.75
C TRP A 63 20.10 -8.41 -13.01
N VAL A 64 19.36 -9.46 -13.34
CA VAL A 64 19.42 -10.10 -14.65
C VAL A 64 18.31 -9.58 -15.53
N ASP A 65 18.63 -9.25 -16.77
CA ASP A 65 17.66 -9.08 -17.83
C ASP A 65 17.18 -10.47 -18.27
N MET A 66 15.92 -10.79 -18.03
CA MET A 66 15.29 -12.06 -18.37
C MET A 66 15.11 -12.24 -19.89
N GLU A 67 15.20 -11.17 -20.69
CA GLU A 67 15.12 -11.24 -22.15
C GLU A 67 16.49 -11.53 -22.79
N THR A 68 17.57 -10.95 -22.24
CA THR A 68 18.92 -11.06 -22.82
C THR A 68 19.88 -11.95 -22.04
N GLY A 69 19.54 -12.27 -20.79
CA GLY A 69 20.42 -12.95 -19.84
C GLY A 69 21.53 -12.06 -19.26
N GLU A 70 21.60 -10.78 -19.62
CA GLU A 70 22.65 -9.88 -19.14
C GLU A 70 22.49 -9.54 -17.66
N ILE A 71 23.58 -9.63 -16.89
CA ILE A 71 23.62 -9.11 -15.53
C ILE A 71 23.98 -7.63 -15.59
N ILE A 72 23.11 -6.80 -15.02
CA ILE A 72 23.24 -5.35 -15.00
C ILE A 72 23.34 -4.88 -13.54
N THR A 73 24.34 -4.04 -13.28
CA THR A 73 24.48 -3.36 -11.99
C THR A 73 23.64 -2.09 -11.92
N LYS A 74 23.38 -1.59 -10.71
CA LYS A 74 22.63 -0.34 -10.50
C LYS A 74 23.23 0.88 -11.24
N LEU A 75 24.57 0.93 -11.36
CA LEU A 75 25.28 2.00 -12.05
C LEU A 75 25.08 1.93 -13.56
N GLU A 76 25.14 0.72 -14.13
CA GLU A 76 24.92 0.48 -15.56
C GLU A 76 23.47 0.74 -15.96
N ALA A 77 22.52 0.28 -15.15
CA ALA A 77 21.10 0.58 -15.38
C ALA A 77 20.85 2.09 -15.40
N ARG A 78 21.47 2.85 -14.48
CA ARG A 78 21.36 4.32 -14.45
C ARG A 78 21.98 4.97 -15.69
N LYS A 79 23.14 4.49 -16.16
CA LYS A 79 23.80 4.98 -17.39
C LYS A 79 22.95 4.69 -18.64
N ARG A 80 22.29 3.53 -18.68
CA ARG A 80 21.40 3.10 -19.78
C ARG A 80 19.97 3.67 -19.67
N GLY A 81 19.67 4.48 -18.65
CA GLY A 81 18.32 5.03 -18.43
C GLY A 81 17.26 3.99 -18.02
N ILE A 82 17.68 2.78 -17.65
CA ILE A 82 16.80 1.66 -17.30
C ILE A 82 16.23 1.86 -15.90
N LYS A 83 14.90 1.82 -15.77
CA LYS A 83 14.22 1.82 -14.47
C LYS A 83 14.12 0.41 -13.92
N LEU A 84 15.07 0.04 -13.07
CA LEU A 84 15.02 -1.22 -12.33
C LEU A 84 13.80 -1.24 -11.40
N PRO A 85 13.12 -2.40 -11.25
CA PRO A 85 12.02 -2.52 -10.33
C PRO A 85 12.48 -2.16 -8.91
N GLY A 86 11.74 -1.27 -8.26
CA GLY A 86 12.02 -0.84 -6.89
C GLY A 86 11.77 -2.00 -5.94
N ALA A 87 12.78 -2.86 -5.77
CA ALA A 87 12.76 -4.05 -4.93
C ALA A 87 12.87 -3.68 -3.45
N ARG A 88 11.95 -2.83 -2.95
CA ARG A 88 11.75 -2.71 -1.51
C ARG A 88 11.04 -3.96 -1.05
N SER A 89 11.69 -4.72 -0.17
CA SER A 89 11.09 -5.90 0.43
C SER A 89 9.82 -5.54 1.20
N THR A 90 8.89 -6.48 1.31
CA THR A 90 7.67 -6.31 2.12
C THR A 90 8.01 -5.93 3.56
N SER A 91 9.09 -6.48 4.11
CA SER A 91 9.61 -6.17 5.44
C SER A 91 10.09 -4.72 5.55
N GLU A 92 10.76 -4.18 4.54
CA GLU A 92 11.19 -2.77 4.54
C GLU A 92 9.99 -1.81 4.46
N LYS A 93 8.96 -2.18 3.69
CA LYS A 93 7.69 -1.43 3.66
C LYS A 93 6.99 -1.47 5.03
N ALA A 94 7.00 -2.61 5.71
CA ALA A 94 6.44 -2.73 7.05
C ALA A 94 7.18 -1.87 8.09
N LEU A 95 8.52 -1.80 8.03
CA LEU A 95 9.31 -0.92 8.90
C LEU A 95 9.01 0.56 8.65
N ALA A 96 8.98 0.98 7.39
CA ALA A 96 8.66 2.37 7.03
C ALA A 96 7.24 2.77 7.50
N LEU A 97 6.29 1.82 7.44
CA LEU A 97 4.94 2.03 7.97
C LEU A 97 4.92 2.14 9.49
N GLY A 98 5.69 1.30 10.20
CA GLY A 98 5.88 1.37 11.64
C GLY A 98 6.44 2.71 12.10
N GLU A 99 7.48 3.20 11.43
CA GLU A 99 8.08 4.52 11.69
C GLU A 99 7.07 5.66 11.52
N ARG A 100 6.28 5.64 10.43
CA ARG A 100 5.23 6.65 10.20
C ARG A 100 4.15 6.62 11.28
N LEU A 101 3.74 5.43 11.73
CA LEU A 101 2.76 5.29 12.81
C LEU A 101 3.29 5.74 14.16
N ALA A 102 4.58 5.55 14.43
CA ALA A 102 5.23 6.05 15.64
C ALA A 102 5.35 7.58 15.65
N GLY A 103 5.61 8.19 14.48
CA GLY A 103 5.61 9.64 14.33
C GLY A 103 4.23 10.30 14.50
N CYS A 104 3.14 9.53 14.48
CA CYS A 104 1.79 10.02 14.74
C CYS A 104 1.57 10.26 16.25
N THR A 105 0.84 11.33 16.58
CA THR A 105 0.40 11.57 17.96
C THR A 105 -0.53 10.45 18.43
N PRO A 106 -0.64 10.21 19.74
CA PRO A 106 -1.53 9.17 20.27
C PRO A 106 -3.00 9.33 19.82
N SER A 107 -3.47 10.56 19.64
CA SER A 107 -4.82 10.87 19.18
C SER A 107 -5.02 10.66 17.67
N GLU A 108 -3.98 10.81 16.86
CA GLU A 108 -4.03 10.60 15.40
C GLU A 108 -3.88 9.12 15.02
N ARG A 109 -3.13 8.36 15.81
CA ARG A 109 -2.72 6.99 15.49
C ARG A 109 -3.90 6.05 15.18
N PRO A 110 -5.04 6.07 15.89
CA PRO A 110 -6.20 5.25 15.56
C PRO A 110 -6.74 5.55 14.15
N PHE A 111 -6.86 6.84 13.81
CA PHE A 111 -7.35 7.27 12.51
C PHE A 111 -6.38 6.90 11.38
N VAL A 112 -5.08 7.12 11.56
CA VAL A 112 -4.07 6.75 10.55
C VAL A 112 -4.04 5.24 10.34
N ARG A 113 -4.14 4.45 11.42
CA ARG A 113 -4.23 2.99 11.33
C ARG A 113 -5.46 2.56 10.54
N TYR A 114 -6.62 3.14 10.81
CA TYR A 114 -7.84 2.87 10.06
C TYR A 114 -7.66 3.15 8.56
N LEU A 115 -7.12 4.31 8.19
CA LEU A 115 -6.91 4.66 6.79
C LEU A 115 -5.98 3.65 6.08
N LEU A 116 -4.93 3.19 6.78
CA LEU A 116 -4.01 2.18 6.26
C LEU A 116 -4.64 0.79 6.14
N GLU A 117 -5.64 0.46 6.95
CA GLU A 117 -6.40 -0.80 6.85
C GLU A 117 -7.44 -0.75 5.73
N MET A 118 -7.89 0.45 5.35
CA MET A 118 -8.84 0.67 4.25
C MET A 118 -8.15 0.78 2.88
N ARG A 119 -6.85 0.46 2.79
CA ARG A 119 -6.12 0.38 1.51
C ARG A 119 -6.43 -0.93 0.80
N ASN A 120 -6.48 -0.89 -0.51
CA ASN A 120 -6.56 -2.08 -1.35
C ASN A 120 -5.16 -2.51 -1.84
N HIS A 121 -5.06 -3.74 -2.34
CA HIS A 121 -3.79 -4.22 -2.92
C HIS A 121 -3.46 -3.63 -4.31
N ARG A 122 -4.16 -2.58 -4.78
CA ARG A 122 -3.82 -1.80 -5.97
C ARG A 122 -3.17 -0.45 -5.66
N GLY A 123 -2.95 -0.16 -4.38
CA GLY A 123 -2.31 1.08 -3.93
C GLY A 123 -3.27 2.26 -3.76
N GLY A 124 -4.58 2.01 -3.84
CA GLY A 124 -5.62 2.98 -3.54
C GLY A 124 -6.39 2.63 -2.28
N LEU A 125 -7.45 3.38 -2.03
CA LEU A 125 -8.44 3.08 -0.99
C LEU A 125 -9.51 2.13 -1.52
N ILE A 126 -10.11 1.36 -0.62
CA ILE A 126 -11.24 0.46 -0.91
C ILE A 126 -12.51 1.26 -1.26
N ARG A 127 -12.63 2.49 -0.75
CA ARG A 127 -13.73 3.43 -1.02
C ARG A 127 -13.20 4.84 -1.20
N PRO A 128 -13.98 5.76 -1.79
CA PRO A 128 -13.63 7.18 -1.83
C PRO A 128 -13.27 7.70 -0.43
N LEU A 129 -12.26 8.56 -0.35
CA LEU A 129 -11.78 9.09 0.92
C LEU A 129 -12.90 9.70 1.76
N ARG A 130 -13.79 10.47 1.12
CA ARG A 130 -14.93 11.11 1.79
C ARG A 130 -15.82 10.11 2.54
N ASP A 131 -16.09 8.96 1.93
CA ASP A 131 -16.93 7.93 2.53
C ASP A 131 -16.22 7.27 3.72
N LEU A 132 -14.91 7.06 3.61
CA LEU A 132 -14.11 6.54 4.72
C LEU A 132 -14.04 7.52 5.89
N LEU A 133 -13.96 8.82 5.64
CA LEU A 133 -14.01 9.84 6.69
C LEU A 133 -15.38 9.83 7.38
N ASP A 134 -16.46 9.73 6.61
CA ASP A 134 -17.81 9.67 7.15
C ASP A 134 -18.04 8.43 8.01
N LEU A 135 -17.55 7.28 7.54
CA LEU A 135 -17.63 6.03 8.27
C LEU A 135 -16.86 6.10 9.60
N TRP A 136 -15.64 6.66 9.57
CA TRP A 136 -14.83 6.87 10.77
C TRP A 136 -15.56 7.77 11.78
N ILE A 137 -16.09 8.91 11.32
CA ILE A 137 -16.82 9.85 12.16
C ILE A 137 -18.07 9.22 12.76
N ALA A 138 -18.85 8.48 11.97
CA ALA A 138 -20.07 7.83 12.43
C ALA A 138 -19.81 6.84 13.58
N ARG A 139 -18.66 6.17 13.57
CA ARG A 139 -18.25 5.23 14.60
C ARG A 139 -17.66 5.89 15.83
N GLU A 140 -16.67 6.77 15.64
CA GLU A 140 -15.85 7.34 16.72
C GLU A 140 -16.49 8.59 17.35
N CYS A 141 -17.44 9.21 16.66
CA CYS A 141 -18.17 10.39 17.14
C CYS A 141 -19.69 10.18 16.96
N PRO A 142 -20.29 9.19 17.64
CA PRO A 142 -21.72 8.92 17.52
C PRO A 142 -22.53 10.15 17.97
N GLY A 143 -23.57 10.50 17.21
CA GLY A 143 -24.43 11.64 17.53
C GLY A 143 -23.83 13.02 17.26
N ILE A 144 -22.70 13.11 16.53
CA ILE A 144 -22.15 14.39 16.11
C ILE A 144 -23.17 15.19 15.28
N ARG A 145 -23.30 16.49 15.57
CA ARG A 145 -24.17 17.39 14.80
C ARG A 145 -23.63 17.56 13.38
N SER A 146 -24.52 17.80 12.41
CA SER A 146 -24.14 17.99 11.00
C SER A 146 -23.11 19.11 10.79
N THR A 147 -23.23 20.20 11.53
CA THR A 147 -22.29 21.34 11.51
C THR A 147 -20.90 20.95 12.00
N ASP A 148 -20.83 20.13 13.04
CA ASP A 148 -19.57 19.67 13.65
C ASP A 148 -18.92 18.56 12.81
N LYS A 149 -19.73 17.77 12.08
CA LYS A 149 -19.25 16.74 11.14
C LYS A 149 -18.33 17.35 10.07
N ALA A 150 -18.73 18.47 9.46
CA ALA A 150 -17.92 19.13 8.44
C ALA A 150 -16.59 19.64 9.02
N ARG A 151 -16.60 20.19 10.24
CA ARG A 151 -15.38 20.61 10.94
C ARG A 151 -14.49 19.40 11.24
N LYS A 152 -15.08 18.28 11.66
CA LYS A 152 -14.35 17.04 11.92
C LYS A 152 -13.71 16.47 10.66
N GLN A 153 -14.43 16.45 9.54
CA GLN A 153 -13.88 16.04 8.24
C GLN A 153 -12.64 16.87 7.86
N LYS A 154 -12.72 18.21 7.97
CA LYS A 154 -11.58 19.10 7.71
C LYS A 154 -10.39 18.80 8.63
N GLN A 155 -10.65 18.52 9.90
CA GLN A 155 -9.62 18.10 10.85
C GLN A 155 -8.94 16.79 10.44
N LEU A 156 -9.71 15.81 9.95
CA LEU A 156 -9.16 14.53 9.49
C LEU A 156 -8.37 14.69 8.18
N GLN A 157 -8.83 15.53 7.25
CA GLN A 157 -8.09 15.88 6.04
C GLN A 157 -6.76 16.55 6.36
N SER A 158 -6.71 17.48 7.31
CA SER A 158 -5.44 18.11 7.70
C SER A 158 -4.45 17.13 8.32
N ILE A 159 -4.93 16.07 8.98
CA ILE A 159 -4.06 14.95 9.41
C ILE A 159 -3.48 14.21 8.20
N ILE A 160 -4.29 13.90 7.19
CA ILE A 160 -3.86 13.21 5.96
C ILE A 160 -2.77 14.01 5.24
N GLU A 161 -2.99 15.30 5.06
CA GLU A 161 -2.07 16.21 4.37
C GLU A 161 -0.75 16.36 5.13
N ARG A 162 -0.83 16.71 6.43
CA ARG A 162 0.35 16.90 7.29
C ARG A 162 1.21 15.64 7.37
N ARG A 163 0.58 14.46 7.34
CA ARG A 163 1.28 13.16 7.40
C ARG A 163 1.63 12.61 6.01
N LYS A 164 1.27 13.30 4.92
CA LYS A 164 1.50 12.90 3.52
C LYS A 164 1.10 11.44 3.28
N LEU A 165 -0.12 11.08 3.72
CA LEU A 165 -0.63 9.71 3.61
C LEU A 165 -1.13 9.38 2.20
N MET A 166 -1.53 10.40 1.43
CA MET A 166 -2.18 10.25 0.14
C MET A 166 -1.52 11.17 -0.90
N VAL A 167 -1.54 10.73 -2.16
CA VAL A 167 -1.11 11.51 -3.34
C VAL A 167 -2.32 12.19 -3.99
N SER A 168 -3.46 11.50 -3.97
CA SER A 168 -4.77 11.98 -4.42
C SER A 168 -5.86 11.39 -3.52
N ASP A 169 -7.10 11.85 -3.64
CA ASP A 169 -8.26 11.38 -2.86
C ASP A 169 -8.57 9.87 -2.96
N VAL A 170 -7.89 9.16 -3.87
CA VAL A 170 -8.07 7.73 -4.09
C VAL A 170 -6.76 6.95 -3.87
N THR A 171 -5.60 7.60 -4.03
CA THR A 171 -4.30 6.92 -4.11
C THR A 171 -3.44 7.22 -2.89
N MET A 172 -2.97 6.16 -2.21
CA MET A 172 -2.05 6.30 -1.08
C MET A 172 -0.64 6.73 -1.55
N ALA A 173 0.14 7.30 -0.64
CA ALA A 173 1.57 7.52 -0.85
C ALA A 173 2.27 6.20 -1.26
N LYS A 174 3.19 6.27 -2.24
CA LYS A 174 3.83 5.11 -2.88
C LYS A 174 4.44 4.11 -1.89
N ASP A 175 4.96 4.59 -0.78
CA ASP A 175 5.56 3.77 0.28
C ASP A 175 4.55 3.14 1.24
N LEU A 176 3.30 3.60 1.23
CA LEU A 176 2.16 3.02 1.97
C LEU A 176 1.35 2.04 1.12
N GLN A 177 1.57 2.02 -0.19
CA GLN A 177 0.92 1.11 -1.12
C GLN A 177 1.42 -0.32 -0.92
N VAL A 178 0.49 -1.23 -0.68
CA VAL A 178 0.72 -2.66 -0.80
C VAL A 178 0.20 -3.05 -2.17
N LEU A 179 1.10 -3.41 -3.08
CA LEU A 179 0.72 -3.79 -4.44
C LEU A 179 0.76 -5.32 -4.53
N ASN A 180 -0.38 -5.93 -4.82
CA ASN A 180 -0.46 -7.32 -5.24
C ASN A 180 -0.74 -7.33 -6.75
N PRO A 181 0.26 -7.62 -7.60
CA PRO A 181 0.07 -7.64 -9.04
C PRO A 181 -0.93 -8.71 -9.52
N ASN A 182 -1.22 -9.71 -8.68
CA ASN A 182 -2.11 -10.82 -9.01
C ASN A 182 -3.57 -10.59 -8.57
N ILE A 183 -3.92 -9.40 -8.08
CA ILE A 183 -5.28 -9.15 -7.60
C ILE A 183 -6.27 -8.94 -8.76
N THR A 184 -7.26 -9.82 -8.82
CA THR A 184 -8.37 -9.73 -9.78
C THR A 184 -9.35 -8.63 -9.37
N LYS A 185 -10.20 -8.17 -10.30
CA LYS A 185 -11.24 -7.17 -9.99
C LYS A 185 -12.18 -7.67 -8.89
N GLN A 186 -12.54 -8.95 -8.92
CA GLN A 186 -13.35 -9.60 -7.89
C GLN A 186 -12.62 -9.65 -6.54
N GLY A 187 -11.31 -9.97 -6.53
CA GLY A 187 -10.50 -9.97 -5.31
C GLY A 187 -10.47 -8.61 -4.60
N ILE A 188 -10.57 -7.50 -5.32
CA ILE A 188 -10.65 -6.15 -4.71
C ILE A 188 -11.99 -5.93 -3.99
N LEU A 189 -13.09 -6.41 -4.58
CA LEU A 189 -14.42 -6.30 -3.97
C LEU A 189 -14.51 -7.16 -2.71
N GLU A 190 -13.98 -8.39 -2.76
CA GLU A 190 -13.91 -9.31 -1.63
C GLU A 190 -13.00 -8.77 -0.52
N GLU A 191 -11.84 -8.20 -0.89
CA GLU A 191 -10.95 -7.50 0.05
C GLU A 191 -11.69 -6.35 0.73
N GLY A 192 -12.44 -5.57 -0.06
CA GLY A 192 -13.21 -4.46 0.45
C GLY A 192 -14.27 -4.86 1.46
N ALA A 193 -15.03 -5.92 1.16
CA ALA A 193 -16.04 -6.48 2.05
C ALA A 193 -15.40 -7.02 3.34
N THR A 194 -14.27 -7.73 3.22
CA THR A 194 -13.57 -8.34 4.36
C THR A 194 -12.98 -7.29 5.29
N ALA A 195 -12.29 -6.29 4.73
CA ALA A 195 -11.70 -5.19 5.51
C ALA A 195 -12.78 -4.40 6.25
N TYR A 196 -13.91 -4.15 5.59
CA TYR A 196 -15.05 -3.47 6.20
C TYR A 196 -15.66 -4.29 7.34
N ALA A 197 -15.96 -5.57 7.11
CA ALA A 197 -16.53 -6.46 8.13
C ALA A 197 -15.62 -6.57 9.35
N LYS A 198 -14.31 -6.75 9.13
CA LYS A 198 -13.30 -6.82 10.19
C LYS A 198 -13.23 -5.53 10.99
N TRP A 199 -13.26 -4.38 10.32
CA TRP A 199 -13.24 -3.10 11.01
C TRP A 199 -14.53 -2.92 11.81
N ALA A 200 -15.70 -3.07 11.18
CA ALA A 200 -17.01 -2.92 11.83
C ALA A 200 -17.17 -3.79 13.09
N ALA A 201 -16.64 -5.01 13.08
CA ALA A 201 -16.70 -5.95 14.21
C ALA A 201 -15.74 -5.64 15.38
N ARG A 202 -14.78 -4.71 15.22
CA ARG A 202 -13.84 -4.41 16.31
C ARG A 202 -14.52 -3.69 17.48
N PRO A 203 -14.12 -3.96 18.73
CA PRO A 203 -14.52 -3.13 19.86
C PRO A 203 -14.01 -1.70 19.66
N ARG A 204 -14.72 -0.71 20.21
CA ARG A 204 -14.22 0.67 20.26
C ARG A 204 -12.96 0.71 21.14
N PRO A 205 -11.92 1.45 20.72
CA PRO A 205 -10.72 1.62 21.53
C PRO A 205 -11.01 2.36 22.84
#